data_AF-A0A317HD96-F1
#
_entry.id   AF-A0A317HD96-F1
#
_cell.length_a   1.000
_cell.length_b   1.000
_cell.length_c   1.000
_cell.angle_alpha   90.00
_cell.angle_beta   90.00
_cell.angle_gamma   90.00
#
_symmetry.space_group_name_H-M   'P 1'
#
loop_
_entity.id
_entity.type
_entity.pdbx_description
1 polymer ?
#
loop_
_entity_poly.entity_id
_entity_poly.type
_entity_poly.pdbx_seq_one_letter_code
_entity_poly.pdbx_strand_id
1 'polypeptide(L)'
;MDRDALWARKYLKHRDSARFRGIPFLLTFKQWTEIWLASGKWDQRGNQRGKYCMARFGDQGAYEVGNVSITLIEINREERNRNYPLSGEKNTFFNNPVWLGRTRSAKDRAKKSVKAQSRSRDYQGRWYKTT
;
A
#
# COMPACT_ATOMS: atom_id res chain seq x y z
N MET A 1 19.03 -9.30 -19.90
CA MET A 1 19.05 -8.05 -19.11
C MET A 1 19.72 -8.37 -17.79
N ASP A 2 20.68 -7.55 -17.39
CA ASP A 2 21.36 -7.66 -16.09
C ASP A 2 20.35 -7.55 -14.93
N ARG A 3 20.45 -8.47 -13.97
CA ARG A 3 19.57 -8.55 -12.79
C ARG A 3 19.67 -7.25 -11.99
N ASP A 4 20.86 -6.71 -11.84
CA ASP A 4 21.10 -5.53 -11.02
C ASP A 4 20.45 -4.29 -11.62
N ALA A 5 20.50 -4.15 -12.96
CA ALA A 5 19.82 -3.08 -13.67
C ALA A 5 18.29 -3.12 -13.50
N LEU A 6 17.69 -4.32 -13.51
CA LEU A 6 16.24 -4.47 -13.26
C LEU A 6 15.89 -4.08 -11.82
N TRP A 7 16.68 -4.53 -10.85
CA TRP A 7 16.45 -4.25 -9.44
C TRP A 7 16.62 -2.76 -9.12
N ALA A 8 17.65 -2.12 -9.68
CA ALA A 8 17.88 -0.68 -9.55
C ALA A 8 16.66 0.12 -10.05
N ARG A 9 16.08 -0.26 -11.20
CA ARG A 9 14.85 0.39 -11.71
C ARG A 9 13.66 0.21 -10.76
N LYS A 10 13.50 -0.97 -10.14
CA LYS A 10 12.42 -1.22 -9.16
C LYS A 10 12.63 -0.43 -7.86
N TYR A 11 13.87 -0.31 -7.41
CA TYR A 11 14.27 0.50 -6.26
C TYR A 11 13.94 1.98 -6.51
N LEU A 12 14.39 2.55 -7.64
CA LEU A 12 14.14 3.95 -7.98
C LEU A 12 12.64 4.25 -8.03
N LYS A 13 11.85 3.39 -8.69
CA LYS A 13 10.39 3.53 -8.72
C LYS A 13 9.77 3.52 -7.32
N HIS A 14 10.28 2.70 -6.41
CA HIS A 14 9.77 2.63 -5.04
C HIS A 14 10.11 3.91 -4.26
N ARG A 15 11.36 4.36 -4.35
CA ARG A 15 11.83 5.62 -3.75
C ARG A 15 11.04 6.81 -4.27
N ASP A 16 10.83 6.91 -5.58
CA ASP A 16 10.08 8.01 -6.20
C ASP A 16 8.61 8.02 -5.77
N SER A 17 8.01 6.84 -5.61
CA SER A 17 6.64 6.71 -5.08
C SER A 17 6.55 7.14 -3.62
N ALA A 18 7.56 6.83 -2.80
CA ALA A 18 7.63 7.30 -1.42
C ALA A 18 7.80 8.82 -1.35
N ARG A 19 8.70 9.38 -2.17
CA ARG A 19 8.90 10.83 -2.31
C ARG A 19 7.60 11.55 -2.68
N PHE A 20 6.87 11.05 -3.68
CA PHE A 20 5.58 11.63 -4.08
C PHE A 20 4.54 11.63 -2.96
N ARG A 21 4.61 10.65 -2.05
CA ARG A 21 3.74 10.56 -0.86
C ARG A 21 4.26 11.34 0.34
N GLY A 22 5.42 12.01 0.24
CA GLY A 22 6.07 12.69 1.36
C GLY A 22 6.62 11.75 2.43
N ILE A 23 6.91 10.48 2.08
CA ILE A 23 7.43 9.47 3.01
C ILE A 23 8.96 9.40 2.86
N PRO A 24 9.74 9.57 3.95
CA PRO A 24 11.19 9.41 3.90
C PRO A 24 11.60 8.00 3.46
N PHE A 25 12.60 7.92 2.59
CA PHE A 25 13.15 6.67 2.07
C PHE A 25 14.65 6.63 2.34
N LEU A 26 15.03 5.96 3.42
CA LEU A 26 16.39 5.94 3.96
C LEU A 26 17.14 4.64 3.64
N LEU A 27 16.44 3.63 3.13
CA LEU A 27 17.08 2.42 2.60
C LEU A 27 17.99 2.78 1.41
N THR A 28 19.24 2.34 1.49
CA THR A 28 20.12 2.28 0.32
C THR A 28 19.66 1.19 -0.65
N PHE A 29 20.15 1.22 -1.89
CA PHE A 29 19.87 0.15 -2.85
C PHE A 29 20.27 -1.22 -2.31
N LYS A 30 21.47 -1.33 -1.70
CA LYS A 30 22.00 -2.57 -1.11
C LYS A 30 21.12 -3.11 0.02
N GLN A 31 20.72 -2.26 0.98
CA GLN A 31 19.83 -2.69 2.05
C GLN A 31 18.46 -3.12 1.51
N TRP A 32 17.94 -2.37 0.54
CA TRP A 32 16.68 -2.70 -0.09
C TRP A 32 16.73 -4.06 -0.82
N THR A 33 17.82 -4.35 -1.54
CA THR A 33 18.00 -5.64 -2.21
C THR A 33 18.17 -6.77 -1.21
N GLU A 34 18.97 -6.60 -0.16
CA GLU A 34 19.20 -7.59 0.88
C GLU A 34 17.91 -8.01 1.57
N ILE A 35 17.02 -7.06 1.89
CA ILE A 35 15.71 -7.37 2.50
C ILE A 35 14.84 -8.22 1.56
N TRP A 36 14.85 -7.91 0.26
CA TRP A 36 14.13 -8.72 -0.73
C TRP A 36 14.71 -10.11 -0.90
N LEU A 37 16.04 -10.23 -0.95
CA LEU A 37 16.74 -11.52 -1.06
C LEU A 37 16.49 -12.38 0.18
N ALA A 38 16.67 -11.82 1.37
CA ALA A 38 16.44 -12.50 2.64
C ALA A 38 15.00 -13.03 2.78
N SER A 39 14.01 -12.34 2.17
CA SER A 39 12.64 -12.82 2.17
C SER A 39 12.39 -14.04 1.27
N GLY A 40 13.21 -14.25 0.23
CA GLY A 40 12.96 -15.25 -0.82
C GLY A 40 11.70 -14.97 -1.67
N LYS A 41 11.08 -13.79 -1.56
CA LYS A 41 9.80 -13.46 -2.25
C LYS A 41 9.97 -12.54 -3.45
N TRP A 42 11.18 -12.29 -3.91
CA TRP A 42 11.42 -11.37 -5.03
C TRP A 42 10.62 -11.72 -6.28
N ASP A 43 10.60 -12.99 -6.67
CA ASP A 43 9.89 -13.46 -7.88
C ASP A 43 8.35 -13.35 -7.74
N GLN A 44 7.87 -13.21 -6.50
CA GLN A 44 6.46 -13.03 -6.18
C GLN A 44 6.11 -11.55 -5.94
N ARG A 45 7.06 -10.63 -6.14
CA ARG A 45 6.83 -9.18 -6.00
C ARG A 45 5.80 -8.69 -7.02
N GLY A 46 4.87 -7.85 -6.59
CA GLY A 46 3.85 -7.30 -7.48
C GLY A 46 2.84 -6.39 -6.77
N ASN A 47 1.81 -5.97 -7.49
CA ASN A 47 0.73 -5.10 -6.97
C ASN A 47 -0.66 -5.79 -6.97
N GLN A 48 -0.72 -7.04 -7.41
CA GLN A 48 -1.93 -7.86 -7.50
C GLN A 48 -2.12 -8.72 -6.25
N ARG A 49 -3.29 -9.36 -6.16
CA ARG A 49 -3.63 -10.31 -5.09
C ARG A 49 -2.63 -11.48 -5.07
N GLY A 50 -2.27 -11.98 -3.88
CA GLY A 50 -1.26 -13.04 -3.74
C GLY A 50 0.19 -12.63 -4.07
N LYS A 51 0.45 -11.36 -4.39
CA LYS A 51 1.81 -10.83 -4.60
C LYS A 51 2.34 -10.14 -3.34
N TYR A 52 3.65 -10.03 -3.27
CA TYR A 52 4.35 -9.43 -2.13
C TYR A 52 4.80 -8.00 -2.42
N CYS A 53 4.84 -7.18 -1.38
CA CYS A 53 5.40 -5.83 -1.37
C CYS A 53 6.21 -5.59 -0.10
N MET A 54 7.10 -4.61 -0.16
CA MET A 54 7.76 -4.06 1.02
C MET A 54 6.83 -3.01 1.64
N ALA A 55 6.40 -3.21 2.88
CA ALA A 55 5.56 -2.30 3.63
C ALA A 55 6.30 -1.78 4.87
N ARG A 56 5.90 -0.60 5.36
CA ARG A 56 6.35 -0.06 6.65
C ARG A 56 5.45 -0.61 7.76
N PHE A 57 5.99 -0.86 8.94
CA PHE A 57 5.17 -1.31 10.06
C PHE A 57 4.20 -0.20 10.49
N GLY A 58 2.91 -0.55 10.65
CA GLY A 58 1.87 0.39 11.08
C GLY A 58 1.57 1.51 10.07
N ASP A 59 2.10 1.46 8.84
CA ASP A 59 2.10 2.58 7.89
C ASP A 59 2.71 3.89 8.47
N GLN A 60 3.67 3.76 9.40
CA GLN A 60 4.35 4.87 10.08
C GLN A 60 5.87 4.88 9.81
N GLY A 61 6.52 6.02 10.05
CA GLY A 61 7.98 6.17 9.94
C GLY A 61 8.55 6.17 8.51
N ALA A 62 9.86 5.99 8.37
CA ALA A 62 10.52 5.94 7.07
C ALA A 62 10.52 4.52 6.48
N TYR A 63 10.83 4.39 5.18
CA TYR A 63 11.41 3.14 4.69
C TYR A 63 12.87 3.09 5.15
N GLU A 64 13.16 2.35 6.20
CA GLU A 64 14.48 2.19 6.81
C GLU A 64 14.66 0.76 7.35
N VAL A 65 15.91 0.37 7.59
CA VAL A 65 16.20 -0.95 8.17
C VAL A 65 15.53 -1.04 9.55
N GLY A 66 14.83 -2.14 9.81
CA GLY A 66 14.07 -2.34 11.05
C GLY A 66 12.65 -1.78 11.02
N ASN A 67 12.30 -0.88 10.09
CA ASN A 67 10.92 -0.37 9.95
C ASN A 67 10.20 -0.87 8.68
N VAL A 68 10.67 -1.98 8.09
CA VAL A 68 10.05 -2.55 6.89
C VAL A 68 9.94 -4.07 6.98
N SER A 69 8.93 -4.61 6.31
CA SER A 69 8.79 -6.06 6.09
C SER A 69 8.28 -6.36 4.69
N ILE A 70 8.62 -7.55 4.19
CA ILE A 70 8.02 -8.10 2.97
C ILE A 70 6.74 -8.82 3.35
N THR A 71 5.60 -8.31 2.88
CA THR A 71 4.27 -8.81 3.24
C THR A 71 3.39 -8.98 2.00
N LEU A 72 2.31 -9.74 2.14
CA LEU A 72 1.30 -9.87 1.11
C LEU A 72 0.58 -8.53 0.91
N ILE A 73 0.29 -8.21 -0.36
CA ILE A 73 -0.46 -7.02 -0.74
C ILE A 73 -1.82 -6.96 -0.02
N GLU A 74 -2.45 -8.10 0.24
CA GLU A 74 -3.74 -8.19 0.94
C GLU A 74 -3.62 -7.74 2.39
N ILE A 75 -2.62 -8.24 3.11
CA ILE A 75 -2.33 -7.87 4.50
C ILE A 75 -2.01 -6.37 4.59
N ASN A 76 -1.13 -5.87 3.71
CA ASN A 76 -0.80 -4.44 3.67
C ASN A 76 -2.04 -3.55 3.38
N ARG A 77 -2.94 -4.01 2.50
CA ARG A 77 -4.20 -3.30 2.24
C ARG A 77 -5.14 -3.32 3.44
N GLU A 78 -5.23 -4.44 4.15
CA GLU A 78 -6.03 -4.57 5.37
C GLU A 78 -5.52 -3.65 6.48
N GLU A 79 -4.21 -3.65 6.72
CA GLU A 79 -3.57 -2.77 7.70
C GLU A 79 -3.82 -1.30 7.36
N ARG A 80 -3.61 -0.89 6.10
CA ARG A 80 -3.96 0.45 5.63
C ARG A 80 -5.43 0.78 5.88
N ASN A 81 -6.36 -0.13 5.60
CA ASN A 81 -7.79 0.13 5.82
C ASN A 81 -8.14 0.24 7.30
N ARG A 82 -7.42 -0.44 8.18
CA ARG A 82 -7.56 -0.30 9.63
C ARG A 82 -7.09 1.08 10.10
N ASN A 83 -5.95 1.54 9.57
CA ASN A 83 -5.33 2.82 9.95
C ASN A 83 -6.02 4.02 9.29
N TYR A 84 -6.56 3.83 8.08
CA TYR A 84 -7.27 4.84 7.29
C TYR A 84 -8.62 4.26 6.82
N PRO A 85 -9.61 4.15 7.71
CA PRO A 85 -10.91 3.56 7.39
C PRO A 85 -11.58 4.35 6.26
N LEU A 86 -11.94 3.62 5.20
CA LEU A 86 -12.57 4.22 4.01
C LEU A 86 -13.95 4.84 4.32
N SER A 87 -14.58 4.44 5.43
CA SER A 87 -15.85 4.99 5.90
C SER A 87 -15.79 5.29 7.40
N GLY A 88 -16.31 6.45 7.81
CA GLY A 88 -16.42 6.87 9.21
C GLY A 88 -15.89 8.27 9.43
N GLU A 89 -16.21 8.83 10.60
CA GLU A 89 -15.83 10.19 11.04
C GLU A 89 -14.29 10.38 11.11
N LYS A 90 -13.55 9.27 11.27
CA LYS A 90 -12.08 9.23 11.32
C LYS A 90 -11.39 9.19 9.94
N ASN A 91 -12.13 9.26 8.84
CA ASN A 91 -11.56 9.24 7.50
C ASN A 91 -10.98 10.62 7.11
N THR A 92 -9.69 10.82 7.36
CA THR A 92 -8.96 12.05 6.99
C THR A 92 -8.70 12.22 5.49
N PHE A 93 -9.03 11.22 4.66
CA PHE A 93 -8.84 11.28 3.20
C PHE A 93 -9.60 12.45 2.56
N PHE A 94 -10.76 12.83 3.10
CA PHE A 94 -11.55 13.98 2.64
C PHE A 94 -11.07 15.33 3.22
N ASN A 95 -10.20 15.33 4.23
CA ASN A 95 -9.64 16.53 4.87
C ASN A 95 -8.30 16.96 4.28
N ASN A 96 -7.77 16.24 3.28
CA ASN A 96 -6.55 16.62 2.58
C ASN A 96 -6.80 17.85 1.68
N PRO A 97 -5.93 18.88 1.69
CA PRO A 97 -6.10 20.10 0.88
C PRO A 97 -6.24 19.86 -0.63
N VAL A 98 -5.70 18.75 -1.16
CA VAL A 98 -5.89 18.32 -2.57
C VAL A 98 -7.36 17.96 -2.88
N TRP A 99 -8.14 17.56 -1.87
CA TRP A 99 -9.57 17.26 -2.00
C TRP A 99 -10.47 18.45 -1.72
N LEU A 100 -10.03 19.42 -0.90
CA LEU A 100 -10.83 20.60 -0.54
C LEU A 100 -11.21 21.42 -1.78
N GLY A 101 -10.27 21.59 -2.73
CA GLY A 101 -10.48 22.31 -4.00
C GLY A 101 -11.26 21.56 -5.09
N ARG A 102 -11.73 20.32 -4.85
CA ARG A 102 -12.51 19.57 -5.86
C ARG A 102 -13.99 19.93 -5.83
N THR A 103 -14.63 19.87 -7.01
CA THR A 103 -16.06 20.08 -7.19
C THR A 103 -16.90 19.04 -6.41
N ARG A 104 -18.12 19.44 -6.01
CA ARG A 104 -19.06 18.59 -5.24
C ARG A 104 -19.32 17.24 -5.94
N SER A 105 -19.49 17.25 -7.26
CA SER A 105 -19.67 16.04 -8.09
C SER A 105 -18.48 15.07 -8.04
N ALA A 106 -17.24 15.58 -7.99
CA ALA A 106 -16.05 14.73 -7.84
C ALA A 106 -15.98 14.07 -6.45
N LYS A 107 -16.37 14.81 -5.40
CA LYS A 107 -16.48 14.29 -4.03
C LYS A 107 -17.57 13.20 -3.94
N ASP A 108 -18.72 13.41 -4.58
CA ASP A 108 -19.84 12.46 -4.55
C ASP A 108 -19.55 11.15 -5.31
N ARG A 109 -18.87 11.24 -6.47
CA ARG A 109 -18.41 10.04 -7.20
C ARG A 109 -17.41 9.22 -6.39
N ALA A 110 -16.46 9.87 -5.70
CA ALA A 110 -15.51 9.20 -4.83
C ALA A 110 -16.21 8.49 -3.66
N LYS A 111 -17.17 9.16 -2.99
CA LYS A 111 -17.98 8.56 -1.92
C LYS A 111 -18.80 7.35 -2.39
N LYS A 112 -19.43 7.44 -3.57
CA LYS A 112 -20.18 6.31 -4.17
C LYS A 112 -19.29 5.11 -4.47
N SER A 113 -18.09 5.34 -5.01
CA SER A 113 -17.12 4.27 -5.29
C SER A 113 -16.66 3.54 -4.02
N VAL A 114 -16.40 4.30 -2.94
CA VAL A 114 -16.03 3.74 -1.63
C VAL A 114 -17.16 2.90 -1.04
N LYS A 115 -18.41 3.38 -1.08
CA LYS A 115 -19.58 2.64 -0.58
C LYS A 115 -19.83 1.35 -1.37
N ALA A 116 -19.58 1.36 -2.68
CA ALA A 116 -19.66 0.17 -3.53
C ALA A 116 -18.58 -0.87 -3.17
N GLN A 117 -17.34 -0.42 -2.93
CA GLN A 117 -16.24 -1.31 -2.51
C GLN A 117 -16.48 -1.96 -1.14
N SER A 118 -17.09 -1.24 -0.19
CA SER A 118 -17.46 -1.80 1.12
C SER A 118 -18.51 -2.91 0.99
N ARG A 119 -19.59 -2.66 0.24
CA ARG A 119 -20.68 -3.64 0.04
C ARG A 119 -20.23 -4.92 -0.65
N SER A 120 -19.22 -4.85 -1.54
CA SER A 120 -18.67 -6.03 -2.20
C SER A 120 -17.87 -6.94 -1.26
N ARG A 121 -17.26 -6.41 -0.19
CA ARG A 121 -16.51 -7.21 0.81
C ARG A 121 -17.45 -7.98 1.74
N ASP A 122 -18.55 -7.38 2.15
CA ASP A 122 -19.54 -8.04 3.01
C ASP A 122 -20.19 -9.26 2.33
N TYR A 123 -20.29 -9.24 1.00
CA TYR A 123 -20.78 -10.38 0.22
C TYR A 123 -19.79 -11.56 0.20
N GLN A 124 -18.48 -11.30 0.10
CA GLN A 124 -17.45 -12.36 0.07
C GLN A 124 -17.20 -13.01 1.45
N GLY A 125 -17.44 -12.29 2.55
CA GLY A 125 -17.30 -12.82 3.91
C GLY A 125 -18.44 -13.73 4.38
N ARG A 126 -19.61 -13.69 3.71
CA ARG A 126 -20.80 -14.47 4.11
C ARG A 126 -20.78 -15.93 3.60
N TRP A 127 -19.92 -16.27 2.63
CA TRP A 127 -19.87 -17.61 2.02
C TRP A 127 -18.83 -18.59 2.63
N TYR A 128 -18.08 -18.18 3.66
CA TYR A 128 -17.07 -19.03 4.33
C TYR A 128 -17.36 -19.29 5.81
N LYS A 129 -18.64 -19.36 6.21
CA LYS A 129 -19.05 -19.84 7.54
C LYS A 129 -20.24 -20.79 7.43
N THR A 130 -19.97 -22.02 7.01
CA THR A 130 -20.86 -23.18 7.24
C THR A 130 -20.04 -24.45 7.08
N THR A 131 -19.40 -24.84 8.18
CA THR A 131 -19.10 -26.23 8.56
C THR A 131 -19.10 -26.27 10.07
#